data_AF-A0A847ZBX4-F1
#
_entry.id   AF-A0A847ZBX4-F1
#
_cell.length_a   1.000
_cell.length_b   1.000
_cell.length_c   1.000
_cell.angle_alpha   90.00
_cell.angle_beta   90.00
_cell.angle_gamma   90.00
#
_symmetry.space_group_name_H-M   'P 1'
#
loop_
_entity.id
_entity.type
_entity.pdbx_description
1 polymer ?
#
loop_
_entity_poly.entity_id
_entity_poly.type
_entity_poly.pdbx_seq_one_letter_code
_entity_poly.pdbx_strand_id
1 'polypeptide(L)'
;MIIFLLAVFFIILNILDVSTTNKALKQGGREVNPLARLLMKLHLFIPAKVLITCLVVFTMFYADEGTGITLGIFCCCIYAVIVGSNYRTLRLQARETDRT
;
A
#
# COMPACT_ATOMS: atom_id res chain seq x y z
N MET A 1 -11.67 15.47 -13.34
CA MET A 1 -11.03 16.04 -12.12
C MET A 1 -11.01 15.04 -10.96
N ILE A 2 -12.12 14.35 -10.68
CA ILE A 2 -12.23 13.34 -9.59
C ILE A 2 -11.22 12.19 -9.76
N ILE A 3 -11.11 11.62 -10.97
CA ILE A 3 -10.17 10.52 -11.26
C ILE A 3 -8.72 10.91 -10.92
N PHE A 4 -8.32 12.13 -11.25
CA PHE A 4 -6.98 12.64 -10.94
C PHE A 4 -6.74 12.72 -9.42
N LEU A 5 -7.70 13.23 -8.64
CA LEU A 5 -7.61 13.28 -7.18
C LEU A 5 -7.51 11.87 -6.57
N LEU A 6 -8.32 10.92 -7.05
CA LEU A 6 -8.27 9.53 -6.61
C LEU A 6 -6.93 8.88 -6.96
N ALA A 7 -6.39 9.11 -8.16
CA ALA A 7 -5.09 8.58 -8.56
C ALA A 7 -3.96 9.14 -7.68
N VAL A 8 -3.94 10.46 -7.43
CA VAL A 8 -2.94 11.08 -6.53
C VAL A 8 -3.05 10.51 -5.11
N PHE A 9 -4.26 10.40 -4.59
CA PHE A 9 -4.50 9.83 -3.26
C PHE A 9 -4.06 8.37 -3.17
N PHE A 10 -4.38 7.57 -4.20
CA PHE A 10 -3.98 6.17 -4.30
C PHE A 10 -2.46 6.00 -4.35
N ILE A 11 -1.75 6.86 -5.10
CA ILE A 11 -0.29 6.88 -5.15
C ILE A 11 0.30 7.19 -3.76
N ILE A 12 -0.24 8.20 -3.06
CA ILE A 12 0.21 8.55 -1.70
C ILE A 12 0.01 7.36 -0.76
N LEU A 13 -1.14 6.69 -0.81
CA LEU A 13 -1.41 5.50 0.01
C LEU A 13 -0.41 4.37 -0.30
N ASN A 14 -0.10 4.11 -1.57
CA ASN A 14 0.87 3.08 -1.94
C ASN A 14 2.30 3.42 -1.44
N ILE A 15 2.70 4.69 -1.50
CA ILE A 15 3.99 5.15 -0.95
C ILE A 15 4.03 4.95 0.58
N LEU A 16 2.96 5.34 1.28
CA LEU A 16 2.84 5.13 2.72
C LEU A 16 2.93 3.65 3.06
N ASP A 17 2.28 2.78 2.27
CA ASP A 17 2.29 1.35 2.48
C ASP A 17 3.69 0.73 2.31
N VAL A 18 4.47 1.19 1.32
CA VAL A 18 5.88 0.76 1.17
C VAL A 18 6.72 1.25 2.34
N SER A 19 6.52 2.51 2.77
CA SER A 19 7.30 3.12 3.85
C SER A 19 7.04 2.46 5.20
N THR A 20 5.77 2.17 5.55
CA THR A 20 5.40 1.51 6.80
C THR A 20 5.92 0.08 6.85
N THR A 21 5.77 -0.68 5.77
CA THR A 21 6.36 -2.02 5.64
C THR A 21 7.88 -2.02 5.79
N ASN A 22 8.58 -1.12 5.10
CA ASN A 22 10.04 -1.07 5.17
C ASN A 22 10.53 -0.66 6.58
N LYS A 23 9.79 0.23 7.27
CA LYS A 23 10.06 0.55 8.67
C LYS A 23 9.81 -0.64 9.60
N ALA A 24 8.72 -1.38 9.41
CA ALA A 24 8.39 -2.55 10.22
C ALA A 24 9.47 -3.63 10.10
N LEU A 25 9.94 -3.90 8.88
CA LEU A 25 11.05 -4.82 8.61
C LEU A 25 12.35 -4.39 9.28
N LYS A 26 12.70 -3.10 9.21
CA LYS A 26 13.91 -2.56 9.86
C LYS A 26 13.88 -2.67 11.39
N GLN A 27 12.69 -2.66 11.99
CA GLN A 27 12.50 -2.82 13.43
C GLN A 27 12.49 -4.28 13.89
N GLY A 28 12.85 -5.24 13.03
CA GLY A 28 12.82 -6.67 13.34
C GLY A 28 11.41 -7.27 13.27
N GLY A 29 10.42 -6.48 12.84
CA GLY A 29 9.08 -6.95 12.56
C GLY A 29 9.05 -7.97 11.44
N ARG A 30 8.26 -9.03 11.60
CA ARG A 30 8.05 -10.05 10.57
C ARG A 30 6.77 -9.74 9.81
N GLU A 31 6.83 -9.61 8.49
CA GLU A 31 5.62 -9.54 7.65
C GLU A 31 4.74 -10.77 7.94
N VAL A 32 3.51 -10.52 8.36
CA VAL A 32 2.51 -11.56 8.65
C VAL A 32 1.95 -12.14 7.34
N ASN A 33 1.97 -11.35 6.27
CA ASN A 33 1.46 -11.77 4.96
C ASN A 33 2.53 -12.61 4.23
N PRO A 34 2.28 -13.92 3.98
CA PRO A 34 3.26 -14.82 3.36
C PRO A 34 3.61 -14.42 1.92
N LEU A 35 2.67 -13.85 1.17
CA LEU A 35 2.91 -13.34 -0.18
C LEU A 35 3.85 -12.12 -0.14
N ALA A 36 3.54 -11.13 0.70
CA ALA A 36 4.38 -9.95 0.85
C ALA A 36 5.81 -10.32 1.29
N ARG A 37 5.94 -11.28 2.21
CA ARG A 37 7.24 -11.82 2.66
C ARG A 37 8.02 -12.48 1.51
N LEU A 38 7.35 -13.26 0.65
CA LEU A 38 8.00 -13.89 -0.51
C LEU A 38 8.49 -12.83 -1.51
N LEU A 39 7.64 -11.85 -1.82
CA LEU A 39 7.96 -10.72 -2.69
C LEU A 39 9.14 -9.90 -2.16
N MET A 40 9.25 -9.70 -0.84
CA MET A 40 10.39 -9.02 -0.22
C MET A 40 11.67 -9.84 -0.31
N LYS A 41 11.59 -11.16 -0.09
CA LYS A 41 12.75 -12.05 -0.21
C LYS A 41 13.34 -12.03 -1.62
N LEU A 42 12.51 -11.80 -2.62
CA LEU A 42 12.92 -11.67 -4.02
C LEU A 42 13.30 -10.22 -4.42
N HIS A 43 13.28 -9.27 -3.48
CA HIS A 43 13.39 -7.82 -3.74
C HIS A 43 12.37 -7.28 -4.77
N LEU A 44 11.33 -8.05 -5.07
CA LEU A 44 10.30 -7.71 -6.05
C LEU A 44 9.12 -6.93 -5.44
N PHE A 45 9.08 -6.75 -4.12
CA PHE A 45 7.96 -6.08 -3.45
C PHE A 45 7.70 -4.66 -3.96
N ILE A 46 8.75 -3.84 -4.06
CA ILE A 46 8.65 -2.47 -4.56
C ILE A 46 8.26 -2.45 -6.05
N PRO A 47 8.98 -3.13 -6.97
CA PRO A 47 8.61 -3.08 -8.39
C PRO A 47 7.24 -3.70 -8.68
N ALA A 48 6.82 -4.75 -7.97
CA ALA A 48 5.48 -5.31 -8.10
C ALA A 48 4.40 -4.31 -7.66
N LYS A 49 4.62 -3.58 -6.56
CA LYS A 49 3.70 -2.52 -6.13
C LYS A 49 3.61 -1.41 -7.16
N VAL A 50 4.75 -0.92 -7.64
CA VAL A 50 4.80 0.14 -8.67
C VAL A 50 4.04 -0.32 -9.92
N LEU A 51 4.27 -1.54 -10.38
CA LEU A 51 3.57 -2.11 -11.55
C LEU A 51 2.05 -2.14 -11.33
N ILE A 52 1.59 -2.64 -10.19
CA ILE A 52 0.15 -2.70 -9.85
C ILE A 52 -0.43 -1.29 -9.73
N THR A 53 0.28 -0.35 -9.09
CA THR A 53 -0.18 1.04 -8.98
C THR A 53 -0.32 1.68 -10.36
N CYS A 54 0.67 1.53 -11.22
CA CYS A 54 0.63 2.02 -12.59
C CYS A 54 -0.53 1.39 -13.39
N LEU A 55 -0.75 0.08 -13.24
CA LEU A 55 -1.83 -0.62 -13.93
C LEU A 55 -3.21 -0.13 -13.47
N VAL A 56 -3.42 0.03 -12.15
CA VAL A 56 -4.68 0.56 -11.61
C VAL A 56 -4.90 1.99 -12.08
N VAL A 57 -3.91 2.87 -11.96
CA VAL A 57 -4.00 4.25 -12.45
C VAL A 57 -4.30 4.29 -13.94
N PHE A 58 -3.61 3.48 -14.75
CA PHE A 58 -3.87 3.36 -16.18
C PHE A 58 -5.33 2.95 -16.45
N THR A 59 -5.83 1.91 -15.78
CA THR A 59 -7.23 1.48 -15.95
C THR A 59 -8.23 2.55 -15.51
N MET A 60 -7.91 3.36 -14.49
CA MET A 60 -8.78 4.47 -14.06
C MET A 60 -8.91 5.57 -15.12
N PHE A 61 -7.87 5.81 -15.93
CA PHE A 61 -7.88 6.85 -16.97
C PHE A 61 -8.43 6.35 -18.31
N TYR A 62 -8.30 5.06 -18.62
CA TYR A 62 -8.68 4.49 -19.92
C TYR A 62 -10.00 3.71 -19.92
N ALA A 63 -10.55 3.38 -18.75
CA ALA A 63 -11.91 2.81 -18.66
C ALA A 63 -12.99 3.91 -18.74
N ASP A 64 -14.24 3.50 -18.94
CA ASP A 64 -15.39 4.38 -18.83
C ASP A 64 -15.40 5.14 -17.50
N GLU A 65 -15.86 6.40 -17.50
CA GLU A 65 -15.75 7.31 -16.36
C GLU A 65 -16.34 6.72 -15.06
N GLY A 66 -17.51 6.08 -15.14
CA GLY A 66 -18.14 5.45 -13.98
C GLY A 66 -17.32 4.26 -13.43
N THR A 67 -16.74 3.46 -14.31
CA THR A 67 -15.87 2.33 -13.95
C THR A 67 -14.57 2.83 -13.32
N GLY A 68 -13.93 3.85 -13.91
CA GLY A 68 -12.68 4.43 -13.40
C GLY A 68 -12.85 5.06 -12.01
N ILE A 69 -13.94 5.79 -11.79
CA ILE A 69 -14.27 6.38 -10.47
C ILE A 69 -14.55 5.27 -9.45
N THR A 70 -15.38 4.28 -9.79
CA THR A 70 -15.72 3.17 -8.87
C THR A 70 -14.49 2.38 -8.47
N LEU A 71 -13.64 2.04 -9.45
CA LEU A 71 -12.36 1.36 -9.21
C LEU A 71 -11.45 2.20 -8.32
N GLY A 72 -11.32 3.51 -8.61
CA GLY A 72 -10.51 4.42 -7.82
C GLY A 72 -10.96 4.52 -6.36
N ILE A 73 -12.27 4.67 -6.11
CA ILE A 73 -12.83 4.71 -4.76
C ILE A 73 -12.54 3.38 -4.05
N PHE A 74 -12.87 2.26 -4.68
CA PHE A 74 -12.70 0.93 -4.10
C PHE A 74 -11.23 0.65 -3.73
N CYS A 75 -10.30 0.91 -4.66
CA CYS A 75 -8.86 0.75 -4.43
C CYS A 75 -8.35 1.68 -3.33
N CYS A 76 -8.78 2.95 -3.29
CA CYS A 76 -8.41 3.88 -2.23
C CYS A 76 -8.90 3.41 -0.86
N CYS A 77 -10.15 2.97 -0.75
CA CYS A 77 -10.72 2.48 0.51
C CYS A 77 -9.96 1.25 1.04
N ILE A 78 -9.68 0.26 0.17
CA ILE A 78 -8.91 -0.93 0.53
C ILE A 78 -7.51 -0.53 1.02
N TYR A 79 -6.81 0.32 0.26
CA TYR A 79 -5.45 0.72 0.64
C TYR A 79 -5.41 1.57 1.90
N ALA A 80 -6.40 2.44 2.15
CA ALA A 80 -6.49 3.18 3.40
C ALA A 80 -6.60 2.24 4.61
N VAL A 81 -7.38 1.16 4.51
CA VAL A 81 -7.50 0.14 5.56
C VAL A 81 -6.17 -0.61 5.75
N ILE A 82 -5.53 -1.02 4.65
CA ILE A 82 -4.23 -1.73 4.71
C ILE A 82 -3.16 -0.85 5.35
N VAL A 83 -3.00 0.39 4.88
CA VAL A 83 -2.05 1.36 5.42
C VAL A 83 -2.32 1.63 6.90
N GLY A 84 -3.59 1.82 7.28
CA GLY A 84 -3.98 2.00 8.68
C GLY A 84 -3.64 0.80 9.56
N SER A 85 -3.88 -0.42 9.06
CA SER A 85 -3.51 -1.66 9.75
C SER A 85 -1.98 -1.79 9.90
N ASN A 86 -1.23 -1.49 8.84
CA ASN A 86 0.23 -1.51 8.84
C ASN A 86 0.80 -0.48 9.82
N TYR A 87 0.25 0.73 9.86
CA TYR A 87 0.65 1.77 10.81
C TYR A 87 0.36 1.37 12.26
N ARG A 88 -0.82 0.77 12.53
CA ARG A 88 -1.17 0.24 13.85
C ARG A 88 -0.19 -0.84 14.30
N THR A 89 0.18 -1.74 13.39
CA THR A 89 1.14 -2.83 13.66
C THR A 89 2.52 -2.27 13.99
N LEU A 90 3.00 -1.30 13.21
CA LEU A 90 4.26 -0.59 13.46
C LEU A 90 4.27 0.06 14.85
N ARG A 91 3.17 0.74 15.23
CA ARG A 91 3.05 1.41 16.53
C ARG A 91 3.04 0.42 17.70
N LEU A 92 2.46 -0.76 17.52
CA LEU A 92 2.47 -1.83 18.52
C LEU A 92 3.88 -2.41 18.68
N GLN A 93 4.56 -2.70 17.56
CA GLN A 93 5.94 -3.20 17.58
C GLN A 93 6.91 -2.22 18.24
N ALA A 94 6.83 -0.93 17.90
CA ALA A 94 7.68 0.10 18.53
C ALA A 94 7.50 0.17 20.06
N ARG A 95 6.28 -0.06 20.56
CA ARG A 95 6.01 -0.10 22.01
C ARG A 95 6.57 -1.33 22.72
N GLU A 96 6.71 -2.45 22.03
CA GLU A 96 7.32 -3.66 22.60
C GLU A 96 8.85 -3.51 22.68
N THR A 97 9.48 -2.90 21.68
CA THR A 97 10.93 -2.60 21.69
C THR A 97 11.32 -1.60 22.78
N ASP A 98 10.52 -0.57 23.06
CA ASP A 98 10.79 0.39 24.14
C ASP A 98 10.68 -0.24 25.57
N ARG A 99 10.11 -1.44 25.70
CA ARG A 99 9.93 -2.13 26.98
C ARG A 99 11.01 -3.17 27.29
N THR A 100 11.86 -3.51 26.34
CA THR A 100 12.96 -4.50 26.47
C THR A 100 14.30 -3.80 26.61
#